data_AF-A0A932HEQ4-F1
#
_entry.id   AF-A0A932HEQ4-F1
#
_cell.length_a   1.000
_cell.length_b   1.000
_cell.length_c   1.000
_cell.angle_alpha   90.00
_cell.angle_beta   90.00
_cell.angle_gamma   90.00
#
_symmetry.space_group_name_H-M   'P 1'
#
loop_
_entity.id
_entity.type
_entity.pdbx_description
1 polymer ?
#
loop_
_entity_poly.entity_id
_entity_poly.type
_entity_poly.pdbx_seq_one_letter_code
_entity_poly.pdbx_strand_id
1 'polypeptide(L)'
;MEKIWIGIDTGGTFTDLVLCELASGKYTYHKLPTTTGDPARAMLDGITEILDLARIPRDEVEFLVLGTTLATNAVLERKCARTGMITTAGFSDVLELARQRRPHYFNLDVMKPTPPALRDCRIEVTGRIAHDGSQVTPLAEDEVRDAVRALRDRKVEAIAICMMQSYANPQHERRTRELVRQLWPEVYLCASSDVLPEFREYERFATTTVNASLMPIMDRYLDRFERGVAELGVKAALRVMQSNGGAVTPGTVRRVPVNTFFSGPAGGVVGCVGLGTELGIDDLISFDVGGTSTDVCLIRDGEPAKKDLREMSGFPVRT
;
A
#
# COMPACT_ATOMS: atom_id res chain seq x y z
N MET A 1 -27.35 -17.92 13.47
CA MET A 1 -26.61 -17.95 12.19
C MET A 1 -25.18 -18.22 12.55
N GLU A 2 -24.59 -19.24 11.93
CA GLU A 2 -23.14 -19.47 12.04
C GLU A 2 -22.44 -18.28 11.40
N LYS A 3 -21.52 -17.65 12.13
CA LYS A 3 -20.74 -16.54 11.60
C LYS A 3 -19.56 -17.15 10.85
N ILE A 4 -19.56 -17.02 9.52
CA ILE A 4 -18.52 -17.59 8.66
C ILE A 4 -17.55 -16.49 8.24
N TRP A 5 -16.28 -16.71 8.55
CA TRP A 5 -15.19 -15.80 8.19
C TRP A 5 -14.24 -16.50 7.22
N ILE A 6 -13.77 -15.79 6.20
CA ILE A 6 -12.74 -16.31 5.29
C ILE A 6 -11.55 -15.36 5.28
N GLY A 7 -10.39 -15.89 5.67
CA GLY A 7 -9.09 -15.26 5.45
C GLY A 7 -8.50 -15.73 4.13
N ILE A 8 -7.91 -14.80 3.38
CA ILE A 8 -7.30 -15.05 2.07
C ILE A 8 -5.91 -14.43 2.09
N ASP A 9 -4.87 -15.18 1.76
CA ASP A 9 -3.54 -14.65 1.51
C ASP A 9 -3.12 -14.96 0.08
N THR A 10 -2.81 -13.91 -0.68
CA THR A 10 -2.37 -14.03 -2.07
C THR A 10 -0.86 -13.82 -2.17
N GLY A 11 -0.15 -14.95 -2.33
CA GLY A 11 1.26 -14.99 -2.64
C GLY A 11 1.55 -15.00 -4.14
N GLY A 12 2.83 -14.97 -4.50
CA GLY A 12 3.28 -15.06 -5.90
C GLY A 12 3.09 -16.45 -6.54
N THR A 13 3.01 -17.52 -5.73
CA THR A 13 2.92 -18.90 -6.21
C THR A 13 1.56 -19.53 -5.93
N PHE A 14 1.08 -19.41 -4.69
CA PHE A 14 -0.19 -19.96 -4.24
C PHE A 14 -1.04 -18.87 -3.59
N THR A 15 -2.34 -19.08 -3.67
CA THR A 15 -3.35 -18.37 -2.90
C THR A 15 -3.84 -19.32 -1.82
N ASP A 16 -3.80 -18.88 -0.57
CA ASP A 16 -4.15 -19.67 0.59
C ASP A 16 -5.45 -19.11 1.19
N LEU A 17 -6.38 -19.99 1.54
CA LEU A 17 -7.66 -19.63 2.12
C LEU A 17 -7.92 -20.42 3.39
N VAL A 18 -8.48 -19.74 4.39
CA VAL A 18 -8.93 -20.34 5.63
C VAL A 18 -10.35 -19.88 5.89
N LEU A 19 -11.28 -20.84 5.97
CA LEU A 19 -12.65 -20.60 6.41
C LEU A 19 -12.76 -21.01 7.88
N CYS A 20 -13.31 -20.13 8.70
CA CYS A 20 -13.59 -20.38 10.11
C CYS A 20 -15.09 -20.28 10.37
N GLU A 21 -15.65 -21.36 10.94
CA GLU A 21 -16.99 -21.43 11.48
C GLU A 21 -16.94 -21.02 12.96
N LEU A 22 -17.25 -19.75 13.27
CA LEU A 22 -17.03 -19.23 14.63
C LEU A 22 -17.85 -19.92 15.73
N ALA A 23 -19.01 -20.49 15.38
CA ALA A 23 -19.87 -21.16 16.35
C ALA A 23 -19.33 -22.54 16.76
N SER A 24 -18.77 -23.29 15.80
CA SER A 24 -18.25 -24.64 16.02
C SER A 24 -16.75 -24.65 16.32
N GLY A 25 -16.04 -23.57 16.00
CA GLY A 25 -14.58 -23.50 16.03
C GLY A 25 -13.92 -24.31 14.92
N LYS A 26 -14.67 -24.75 13.91
CA LYS A 26 -14.16 -25.58 12.82
C LYS A 26 -13.46 -24.72 11.77
N TYR A 27 -12.31 -25.21 11.33
CA TYR A 27 -11.53 -24.62 10.25
C TYR A 27 -11.59 -25.51 9.01
N THR A 28 -11.71 -24.88 7.85
CA THR A 28 -11.49 -25.51 6.55
C THR A 28 -10.37 -24.75 5.86
N TYR A 29 -9.42 -25.48 5.27
CA TYR A 29 -8.26 -24.91 4.60
C TYR A 29 -8.32 -25.26 3.12
N HIS A 30 -7.96 -24.30 2.27
CA HIS A 30 -7.87 -24.51 0.85
C HIS A 30 -6.67 -23.78 0.26
N LYS A 31 -6.04 -24.37 -0.75
CA LYS A 31 -4.85 -23.83 -1.40
C LYS A 31 -4.93 -24.10 -2.89
N LEU A 32 -4.74 -23.07 -3.69
CA LEU A 32 -4.73 -23.18 -5.13
C LEU A 32 -3.63 -22.30 -5.77
N PRO A 33 -3.15 -22.63 -6.98
CA PRO A 33 -2.17 -21.82 -7.66
C PRO A 33 -2.65 -20.39 -7.90
N THR A 34 -1.78 -19.40 -7.68
CA THR A 34 -2.08 -18.00 -8.02
C THR A 34 -2.14 -17.84 -9.54
N THR A 35 -3.21 -17.25 -10.06
CA THR A 35 -3.36 -17.00 -11.50
C THR A 35 -2.51 -15.79 -11.91
N THR A 36 -1.37 -16.05 -12.56
CA THR A 36 -0.47 -15.00 -13.04
C THR A 36 -1.17 -14.14 -14.09
N GLY A 37 -1.38 -12.85 -13.80
CA GLY A 37 -2.04 -11.88 -14.69
C GLY A 37 -3.46 -11.48 -14.26
N ASP A 38 -4.17 -12.32 -13.51
CA ASP A 38 -5.41 -11.95 -12.81
C ASP A 38 -5.43 -12.59 -11.41
N PRO A 39 -4.69 -12.03 -10.43
CA PRO A 39 -4.66 -12.58 -9.07
C PRO A 39 -6.04 -12.58 -8.40
N ALA A 40 -6.96 -11.72 -8.84
CA ALA A 40 -8.33 -11.74 -8.33
C ALA A 40 -9.08 -13.01 -8.73
N ARG A 41 -8.77 -13.60 -9.88
CA ARG A 41 -9.39 -14.86 -10.32
C ARG A 41 -9.14 -16.00 -9.33
N ALA A 42 -7.89 -16.20 -8.91
CA ALA A 42 -7.53 -17.27 -7.97
C ALA A 42 -8.25 -17.11 -6.62
N MET A 43 -8.42 -15.88 -6.13
CA MET A 43 -9.18 -15.65 -4.90
C MET A 43 -10.65 -16.00 -5.05
N LEU A 44 -11.28 -15.65 -6.17
CA LEU A 44 -12.70 -15.93 -6.43
C LEU A 44 -12.97 -17.43 -6.62
N ASP A 45 -12.09 -18.11 -7.36
CA ASP A 45 -12.13 -19.57 -7.51
C ASP A 45 -11.93 -20.23 -6.14
N GLY A 46 -10.95 -19.76 -5.36
CA GLY A 46 -10.69 -20.26 -4.01
C GLY A 46 -11.88 -20.08 -3.06
N ILE A 47 -12.56 -18.93 -3.09
CA ILE A 47 -13.79 -18.69 -2.29
C ILE A 47 -14.89 -19.68 -2.69
N THR A 48 -15.05 -19.93 -3.99
CA THR A 48 -16.06 -20.86 -4.48
C THR A 48 -15.75 -22.28 -4.01
N GLU A 49 -14.51 -22.73 -4.23
CA GLU A 49 -14.07 -24.09 -3.89
C GLU A 49 -14.09 -24.35 -2.38
N ILE A 50 -13.65 -23.41 -1.54
CA ILE A 50 -13.66 -23.59 -0.08
C ILE A 50 -15.09 -23.64 0.50
N LEU A 51 -16.02 -22.87 -0.06
CA LEU A 51 -17.43 -22.91 0.35
C LEU A 51 -18.09 -24.22 -0.07
N ASP A 52 -17.79 -24.72 -1.27
CA ASP A 52 -18.27 -26.02 -1.74
C ASP A 52 -17.73 -27.18 -0.88
N LEU A 53 -16.43 -27.13 -0.52
CA LEU A 53 -15.79 -28.09 0.38
C LEU A 53 -16.43 -28.09 1.78
N ALA A 54 -16.70 -26.90 2.32
CA ALA A 54 -17.33 -26.74 3.62
C ALA A 54 -18.85 -26.97 3.61
N ARG A 55 -19.47 -27.01 2.41
CA ARG A 55 -20.92 -27.05 2.19
C ARG A 55 -21.65 -25.85 2.81
N ILE A 56 -21.02 -24.69 2.76
CA ILE A 56 -21.54 -23.44 3.34
C ILE A 56 -22.18 -22.58 2.24
N PRO A 57 -23.42 -22.11 2.42
CA PRO A 57 -24.05 -21.16 1.52
C PRO A 57 -23.28 -19.82 1.47
N ARG A 58 -23.23 -19.22 0.28
CA ARG A 58 -22.44 -17.98 0.05
C ARG A 58 -22.94 -16.78 0.83
N ASP A 59 -24.24 -16.75 1.15
CA ASP A 59 -24.88 -15.69 1.91
C ASP A 59 -24.66 -15.79 3.43
N GLU A 60 -24.06 -16.88 3.91
CA GLU A 60 -23.64 -17.04 5.32
C GLU A 60 -22.26 -16.44 5.61
N VAL A 61 -21.50 -16.09 4.57
CA VAL A 61 -20.20 -15.43 4.73
C VAL A 61 -20.38 -13.99 5.21
N GLU A 62 -19.99 -13.72 6.44
CA GLU A 62 -20.14 -12.41 7.08
C GLU A 62 -18.90 -11.52 6.88
N PHE A 63 -17.71 -12.14 6.81
CA PHE A 63 -16.45 -11.41 6.82
C PHE A 63 -15.41 -12.01 5.88
N LEU A 64 -14.77 -11.15 5.08
CA LEU A 64 -13.63 -11.51 4.23
C LEU A 64 -12.43 -10.65 4.61
N VAL A 65 -11.28 -11.27 4.83
CA VAL A 65 -10.01 -10.56 5.06
C VAL A 65 -9.00 -10.96 4.01
N LEU A 66 -8.48 -9.98 3.29
CA LEU A 66 -7.49 -10.15 2.24
C LEU A 66 -6.09 -9.68 2.68
N GLY A 67 -5.14 -10.60 2.75
CA GLY A 67 -3.69 -10.34 2.69
C GLY A 67 -3.19 -10.48 1.26
N THR A 68 -2.29 -9.60 0.83
CA THR A 68 -1.76 -9.65 -0.54
C THR A 68 -0.32 -9.16 -0.61
N THR A 69 0.46 -9.84 -1.43
CA THR A 69 1.84 -9.45 -1.79
C THR A 69 1.90 -8.55 -3.03
N LEU A 70 0.75 -8.22 -3.65
CA LEU A 70 0.70 -7.49 -4.92
C LEU A 70 1.44 -6.15 -4.87
N ALA A 71 1.23 -5.36 -3.82
CA ALA A 71 1.89 -4.06 -3.67
C ALA A 71 3.41 -4.21 -3.54
N THR A 72 3.86 -5.16 -2.71
CA THR A 72 5.29 -5.46 -2.52
C THR A 72 5.94 -5.90 -3.84
N ASN A 73 5.32 -6.86 -4.54
CA ASN A 73 5.86 -7.40 -5.80
C ASN A 73 5.86 -6.35 -6.91
N ALA A 74 4.85 -5.49 -6.99
CA ALA A 74 4.81 -4.40 -7.98
C ALA A 74 6.03 -3.47 -7.86
N VAL A 75 6.45 -3.13 -6.63
CA VAL A 75 7.64 -2.32 -6.41
C VAL A 75 8.93 -3.08 -6.73
N LEU A 76 9.05 -4.33 -6.25
CA LEU A 76 10.26 -5.15 -6.47
C LEU A 76 10.48 -5.46 -7.96
N GLU A 77 9.41 -5.75 -8.68
CA GLU A 77 9.45 -6.06 -10.13
C GLU A 77 9.42 -4.80 -11.00
N ARG A 78 9.37 -3.60 -10.39
CA ARG A 78 9.25 -2.30 -11.08
C ARG A 78 8.07 -2.21 -12.04
N LYS A 79 6.97 -2.89 -11.71
CA LYS A 79 5.69 -2.87 -12.43
C LYS A 79 4.73 -1.83 -11.85
N CYS A 80 5.28 -0.70 -11.39
CA CYS A 80 4.51 0.41 -10.85
C CYS A 80 3.95 1.31 -11.96
N ALA A 81 2.88 2.06 -11.66
CA ALA A 81 2.31 3.02 -12.58
C ALA A 81 3.26 4.22 -12.83
N ARG A 82 3.21 4.79 -14.03
CA ARG A 82 4.01 5.96 -14.38
C ARG A 82 3.57 7.15 -13.52
N THR A 83 4.44 7.65 -12.65
CA THR A 83 4.08 8.64 -11.62
C THR A 83 4.70 10.01 -11.89
N GLY A 84 3.88 11.06 -11.77
CA GLY A 84 4.33 12.45 -11.69
C GLY A 84 4.47 12.93 -10.25
N MET A 85 5.31 13.93 -10.03
CA MET A 85 5.40 14.64 -8.75
C MET A 85 5.25 16.13 -8.97
N ILE A 86 4.36 16.78 -8.21
CA ILE A 86 4.29 18.24 -8.12
C ILE A 86 4.91 18.63 -6.78
N THR A 87 5.94 19.48 -6.81
CA THR A 87 6.68 19.88 -5.61
C THR A 87 6.99 21.36 -5.59
N THR A 88 7.48 21.83 -4.46
CA THR A 88 7.91 23.22 -4.29
C THR A 88 9.12 23.53 -5.17
N ALA A 89 9.15 24.72 -5.78
CA ALA A 89 10.31 25.19 -6.55
C ALA A 89 11.64 25.07 -5.79
N GLY A 90 12.66 24.53 -6.49
CA GLY A 90 13.97 24.17 -5.96
C GLY A 90 14.07 22.80 -5.27
N PHE A 91 12.99 21.99 -5.23
CA PHE A 91 12.96 20.70 -4.50
C PHE A 91 12.66 19.48 -5.40
N SER A 92 12.67 19.63 -6.73
CA SER A 92 12.46 18.50 -7.65
C SER A 92 13.47 17.36 -7.52
N ASP A 93 14.70 17.66 -7.09
CA ASP A 93 15.79 16.67 -7.00
C ASP A 93 15.94 16.03 -5.60
N VAL A 94 15.00 16.25 -4.66
CA VAL A 94 15.00 15.62 -3.33
C VAL A 94 15.12 14.10 -3.41
N LEU A 95 14.35 13.47 -4.31
CA LEU A 95 14.37 12.01 -4.50
C LEU A 95 15.70 11.51 -5.10
N GLU A 96 16.34 12.31 -5.94
CA GLU A 96 17.60 11.97 -6.61
C GLU A 96 18.80 12.09 -5.65
N LEU A 97 18.79 13.18 -4.87
CA LEU A 97 19.81 13.45 -3.88
C LEU A 97 19.77 12.39 -2.79
N ALA A 98 18.59 11.94 -2.35
CA ALA A 98 18.41 10.86 -1.38
C ALA A 98 19.26 11.04 -0.11
N ARG A 99 19.32 12.28 0.39
CA ARG A 99 20.21 12.70 1.50
C ARG A 99 21.70 12.37 1.30
N GLN A 100 22.11 12.18 0.04
CA GLN A 100 23.44 11.71 -0.35
C GLN A 100 23.82 10.35 0.26
N ARG A 101 22.83 9.57 0.74
CA ARG A 101 23.09 8.25 1.31
C ARG A 101 23.43 7.28 0.18
N ARG A 102 24.58 6.62 0.28
CA ARG A 102 25.00 5.57 -0.64
C ARG A 102 24.57 4.21 -0.09
N PRO A 103 23.97 3.32 -0.90
CA PRO A 103 23.56 1.98 -0.44
C PRO A 103 24.76 1.16 0.07
N HIS A 104 25.91 1.30 -0.59
CA HIS A 104 27.16 0.62 -0.22
C HIS A 104 28.31 1.63 -0.21
N TYR A 105 28.79 2.01 0.97
CA TYR A 105 29.79 3.08 1.13
C TYR A 105 31.10 2.85 0.36
N PHE A 106 31.53 1.59 0.24
CA PHE A 106 32.79 1.22 -0.38
C PHE A 106 32.67 0.77 -1.84
N ASN A 107 31.45 0.64 -2.36
CA ASN A 107 31.24 0.31 -3.77
C ASN A 107 31.02 1.61 -4.55
N LEU A 108 32.03 2.06 -5.31
CA LEU A 108 31.96 3.28 -6.10
C LEU A 108 31.07 3.13 -7.34
N ASP A 109 30.80 1.90 -7.78
CA ASP A 109 29.98 1.58 -8.95
C ASP A 109 28.50 1.34 -8.59
N VAL A 110 28.11 1.60 -7.33
CA VAL A 110 26.74 1.39 -6.87
C VAL A 110 25.78 2.35 -7.56
N MET A 111 24.84 1.80 -8.34
CA MET A 111 23.76 2.58 -8.90
C MET A 111 22.70 2.87 -7.84
N LYS A 112 22.23 4.13 -7.82
CA LYS A 112 21.09 4.50 -6.99
C LYS A 112 19.80 3.90 -7.56
N PRO A 113 18.84 3.54 -6.71
CA PRO A 113 17.53 3.11 -7.16
C PRO A 113 16.82 4.26 -7.88
N THR A 114 16.09 3.95 -8.96
CA THR A 114 15.35 4.95 -9.75
C THR A 114 13.99 5.25 -9.10
N PRO A 115 13.71 6.50 -8.68
CA PRO A 115 12.48 6.83 -7.98
C PRO A 115 11.24 6.62 -8.85
N PRO A 116 10.07 6.27 -8.26
CA PRO A 116 8.82 6.06 -9.02
C PRO A 116 8.42 7.27 -9.88
N ALA A 117 8.69 8.48 -9.38
CA ALA A 117 8.60 9.71 -10.15
C ALA A 117 9.94 10.04 -10.81
N LEU A 118 10.06 9.72 -12.11
CA LEU A 118 11.23 10.03 -12.94
C LEU A 118 11.48 11.54 -13.01
N ARG A 119 12.73 11.96 -13.23
CA ARG A 119 13.14 13.36 -13.20
C ARG A 119 12.37 14.26 -14.16
N ASP A 120 12.11 13.76 -15.36
CA ASP A 120 11.29 14.44 -16.36
C ASP A 120 9.83 14.59 -15.91
N CYS A 121 9.37 13.85 -14.90
CA CYS A 121 8.00 13.87 -14.37
C CYS A 121 7.89 14.60 -13.01
N ARG A 122 8.94 15.31 -12.58
CA ARG A 122 8.93 16.14 -11.37
C ARG A 122 8.76 17.60 -11.79
N ILE A 123 7.62 18.19 -11.48
CA ILE A 123 7.33 19.60 -11.78
C ILE A 123 7.38 20.44 -10.52
N GLU A 124 8.09 21.55 -10.64
CA GLU A 124 8.22 22.56 -9.61
C GLU A 124 7.13 23.62 -9.75
N VAL A 125 6.57 24.03 -8.61
CA VAL A 125 5.59 25.10 -8.51
C VAL A 125 6.01 26.08 -7.41
N THR A 126 5.91 27.37 -7.71
CA THR A 126 6.16 28.47 -6.78
C THR A 126 5.15 28.45 -5.64
N GLY A 127 5.66 28.52 -4.41
CA GLY A 127 4.87 28.54 -3.19
C GLY A 127 5.74 28.08 -2.02
N ARG A 128 5.69 28.76 -0.88
CA ARG A 128 6.55 28.42 0.26
C ARG A 128 5.82 28.55 1.59
N ILE A 129 5.91 27.48 2.37
CA ILE A 129 5.51 27.42 3.78
C ILE A 129 6.79 27.33 4.63
N ALA A 130 6.87 28.12 5.70
CA ALA A 130 7.96 28.09 6.67
C ALA A 130 7.82 26.91 7.65
N HIS A 131 8.86 26.67 8.46
CA HIS A 131 8.86 25.54 9.40
C HIS A 131 7.79 25.66 10.51
N ASP A 132 7.31 26.87 10.79
CA ASP A 132 6.26 27.16 11.77
C ASP A 132 4.85 27.12 11.15
N GLY A 133 4.74 26.79 9.86
CA GLY A 133 3.48 26.74 9.13
C GLY A 133 3.04 28.08 8.54
N SER A 134 3.77 29.18 8.77
CA SER A 134 3.46 30.48 8.16
C SER A 134 3.72 30.49 6.64
N GLN A 135 2.92 31.24 5.91
CA GLN A 135 3.06 31.37 4.46
C GLN A 135 4.12 32.43 4.12
N VAL A 136 5.19 32.01 3.43
CA VAL A 136 6.27 32.90 2.97
C VAL A 136 5.99 33.41 1.57
N THR A 137 5.52 32.52 0.69
CA THR A 137 5.21 32.85 -0.71
C THR A 137 3.89 32.19 -1.09
N PRO A 138 2.92 32.95 -1.66
CA PRO A 138 1.69 32.38 -2.20
C PRO A 138 1.92 31.26 -3.22
N LEU A 139 1.01 30.30 -3.26
CA LEU A 139 1.01 29.27 -4.29
C LEU A 139 0.68 29.92 -5.64
N ALA A 140 1.56 29.75 -6.63
CA ALA A 140 1.30 30.17 -8.01
C ALA A 140 0.36 29.16 -8.68
N GLU A 141 -0.94 29.41 -8.62
CA GLU A 141 -1.93 28.47 -9.14
C GLU A 141 -1.80 28.23 -10.66
N ASP A 142 -1.35 29.21 -11.43
CA ASP A 142 -1.17 29.05 -12.88
C ASP A 142 -0.06 28.06 -13.20
N GLU A 143 1.02 28.05 -12.41
CA GLU A 143 2.07 27.04 -12.53
C GLU A 143 1.56 25.62 -12.17
N VAL A 144 0.59 25.50 -11.26
CA VAL A 144 -0.10 24.21 -11.01
C VAL A 144 -0.87 23.78 -12.27
N ARG A 145 -1.57 24.70 -12.93
CA ARG A 145 -2.31 24.41 -14.17
C ARG A 145 -1.36 23.94 -15.28
N ASP A 146 -0.20 24.58 -15.41
CA ASP A 146 0.84 24.19 -16.36
C ASP A 146 1.47 22.84 -15.99
N ALA A 147 1.71 22.58 -14.70
CA ALA A 147 2.20 21.29 -14.22
C ALA A 147 1.26 20.15 -14.61
N VAL A 148 -0.06 20.34 -14.45
CA VAL A 148 -1.06 19.34 -14.85
C VAL A 148 -1.00 19.05 -16.35
N ARG A 149 -0.90 20.09 -17.19
CA ARG A 149 -0.75 19.92 -18.65
C ARG A 149 0.51 19.13 -19.00
N ALA A 150 1.65 19.53 -18.45
CA ALA A 150 2.93 18.87 -18.71
C ALA A 150 2.94 17.40 -18.26
N LEU A 151 2.33 17.08 -17.11
CA LEU A 151 2.22 15.70 -16.63
C LEU A 151 1.27 14.86 -17.49
N ARG A 152 0.18 15.45 -17.99
CA ARG A 152 -0.74 14.80 -18.91
C ARG A 152 -0.07 14.46 -20.25
N ASP A 153 0.70 15.38 -20.82
CA ASP A 153 1.46 15.15 -22.06
C ASP A 153 2.48 14.02 -21.91
N ARG A 154 3.03 13.87 -20.69
CA ARG A 154 3.93 12.78 -20.32
C ARG A 154 3.19 11.48 -20.00
N LYS A 155 1.86 11.43 -20.06
CA LYS A 155 1.06 10.21 -19.85
C LYS A 155 1.32 9.55 -18.48
N VAL A 156 1.46 10.35 -17.42
CA VAL A 156 1.47 9.79 -16.06
C VAL A 156 0.08 9.24 -15.73
N GLU A 157 0.03 8.14 -14.98
CA GLU A 157 -1.23 7.56 -14.48
C GLU A 157 -1.57 8.09 -13.08
N ALA A 158 -0.55 8.46 -12.30
CA ALA A 158 -0.69 8.94 -10.93
C ALA A 158 0.15 10.18 -10.66
N ILE A 159 -0.29 11.03 -9.73
CA ILE A 159 0.40 12.24 -9.30
C ILE A 159 0.58 12.21 -7.77
N ALA A 160 1.80 12.46 -7.31
CA ALA A 160 2.11 12.75 -5.92
C ALA A 160 2.29 14.26 -5.73
N ILE A 161 1.54 14.88 -4.82
CA ILE A 161 1.79 16.27 -4.40
C ILE A 161 2.69 16.24 -3.17
N CYS A 162 3.84 16.87 -3.27
CA CYS A 162 4.92 16.81 -2.28
C CYS A 162 5.49 18.21 -2.05
N MET A 163 4.81 19.01 -1.23
CA MET A 163 5.25 20.38 -0.91
C MET A 163 6.11 20.40 0.35
N MET A 164 7.05 21.33 0.41
CA MET A 164 7.86 21.51 1.61
C MET A 164 7.02 22.01 2.78
N GLN A 165 7.30 21.48 3.97
CA GLN A 165 6.62 21.82 5.23
C GLN A 165 5.09 21.61 5.24
N SER A 166 4.56 20.77 4.34
CA SER A 166 3.13 20.44 4.30
C SER A 166 2.59 19.72 5.53
N TYR A 167 3.47 19.06 6.31
CA TYR A 167 3.12 18.50 7.62
C TYR A 167 2.78 19.58 8.66
N ALA A 168 3.36 20.78 8.54
CA ALA A 168 3.11 21.91 9.44
C ALA A 168 1.89 22.72 8.98
N ASN A 169 1.78 22.97 7.67
CA ASN A 169 0.60 23.58 7.08
C ASN A 169 0.32 23.00 5.67
N PRO A 170 -0.75 22.19 5.50
CA PRO A 170 -1.05 21.49 4.25
C PRO A 170 -1.79 22.36 3.22
N GLN A 171 -1.97 23.67 3.45
CA GLN A 171 -2.79 24.54 2.60
C GLN A 171 -2.39 24.48 1.12
N HIS A 172 -1.10 24.53 0.80
CA HIS A 172 -0.65 24.46 -0.60
C HIS A 172 -0.91 23.09 -1.23
N GLU A 173 -0.71 21.99 -0.50
CA GLU A 173 -1.04 20.67 -1.04
C GLU A 173 -2.55 20.49 -1.26
N ARG A 174 -3.37 20.95 -0.32
CA ARG A 174 -4.83 20.92 -0.46
C ARG A 174 -5.29 21.72 -1.68
N ARG A 175 -4.75 22.93 -1.86
CA ARG A 175 -5.10 23.78 -3.00
C ARG A 175 -4.63 23.21 -4.34
N THR A 176 -3.40 22.69 -4.40
CA THR A 176 -2.91 21.97 -5.57
C THR A 176 -3.80 20.77 -5.90
N ARG A 177 -4.20 19.99 -4.88
CA ARG A 177 -5.09 18.84 -5.05
C ARG A 177 -6.45 19.23 -5.64
N GLU A 178 -7.05 20.31 -5.16
CA GLU A 178 -8.31 20.84 -5.71
C GLU A 178 -8.17 21.21 -7.20
N LEU A 179 -7.11 21.94 -7.56
CA LEU A 179 -6.85 22.33 -8.94
C LEU A 179 -6.63 21.12 -9.85
N VAL A 180 -5.82 20.15 -9.41
CA VAL A 180 -5.59 18.91 -10.16
C VAL A 180 -6.92 18.17 -10.37
N ARG A 181 -7.75 18.03 -9.33
CA ARG A 181 -9.05 17.36 -9.44
C ARG A 181 -10.04 18.08 -10.36
N GLN A 182 -9.97 19.41 -10.45
CA GLN A 182 -10.79 20.18 -11.39
C GLN A 182 -10.34 20.00 -12.85
N LEU A 183 -9.03 19.89 -13.09
CA LEU A 183 -8.45 19.86 -14.43
C LEU A 183 -8.29 18.44 -15.00
N TRP A 184 -8.13 17.46 -14.13
CA TRP A 184 -7.93 16.06 -14.47
C TRP A 184 -8.58 15.14 -13.41
N PRO A 185 -9.93 15.05 -13.37
CA PRO A 185 -10.66 14.31 -12.35
C PRO A 185 -10.27 12.83 -12.22
N GLU A 186 -9.92 12.21 -13.35
CA GLU A 186 -9.66 10.77 -13.49
C GLU A 186 -8.26 10.35 -13.02
N VAL A 187 -7.34 11.30 -12.80
CA VAL A 187 -5.98 10.95 -12.38
C VAL A 187 -5.96 10.42 -10.95
N TYR A 188 -5.13 9.39 -10.73
CA TYR A 188 -4.82 8.97 -9.37
C TYR A 188 -3.97 10.04 -8.70
N LEU A 189 -4.33 10.42 -7.48
CA LEU A 189 -3.73 11.58 -6.81
C LEU A 189 -3.69 11.37 -5.30
N CYS A 190 -2.52 11.56 -4.72
CA CYS A 190 -2.34 11.67 -3.28
C CYS A 190 -1.46 12.89 -2.92
N ALA A 191 -1.64 13.39 -1.70
CA ALA A 191 -0.85 14.48 -1.13
C ALA A 191 -0.02 13.95 0.03
N SER A 192 1.21 14.43 0.17
CA SER A 192 2.14 13.94 1.18
C SER A 192 1.67 14.22 2.61
N SER A 193 0.88 15.29 2.82
CA SER A 193 0.22 15.58 4.09
C SER A 193 -0.90 14.61 4.46
N ASP A 194 -1.43 13.85 3.50
CA ASP A 194 -2.44 12.82 3.77
C ASP A 194 -1.79 11.44 3.94
N VAL A 195 -0.69 11.18 3.23
CA VAL A 195 0.01 9.88 3.24
C VAL A 195 0.96 9.74 4.42
N LEU A 196 1.82 10.73 4.64
CA LEU A 196 2.81 10.71 5.72
C LEU A 196 3.07 12.14 6.25
N PRO A 197 2.22 12.67 7.15
CA PRO A 197 2.32 14.04 7.68
C PRO A 197 3.46 14.20 8.70
N GLU A 198 4.69 13.80 8.34
CA GLU A 198 5.87 13.85 9.19
C GLU A 198 6.92 14.84 8.68
N PHE A 199 7.73 15.34 9.62
CA PHE A 199 8.98 16.04 9.31
C PHE A 199 9.94 15.10 8.57
N ARG A 200 10.77 15.69 7.68
CA ARG A 200 11.71 15.07 6.73
C ARG A 200 11.13 14.80 5.35
N GLU A 201 11.55 15.61 4.40
CA GLU A 201 11.07 15.62 3.02
C GLU A 201 11.44 14.38 2.22
N TYR A 202 12.65 13.81 2.38
CA TYR A 202 13.07 12.66 1.57
C TYR A 202 12.17 11.43 1.81
N GLU A 203 12.03 10.99 3.06
CA GLU A 203 11.20 9.84 3.42
C GLU A 203 9.72 10.08 3.11
N ARG A 204 9.24 11.30 3.35
CA ARG A 204 7.86 11.70 3.03
C ARG A 204 7.60 11.67 1.52
N PHE A 205 8.49 12.25 0.72
CA PHE A 205 8.33 12.30 -0.74
C PHE A 205 8.50 10.90 -1.35
N ALA A 206 9.46 10.11 -0.86
CA ALA A 206 9.67 8.73 -1.30
C ALA A 206 8.44 7.86 -1.00
N THR A 207 7.92 7.91 0.23
CA THR A 207 6.71 7.17 0.62
C THR A 207 5.50 7.60 -0.21
N THR A 208 5.31 8.92 -0.40
CA THR A 208 4.17 9.45 -1.17
C THR A 208 4.23 9.08 -2.64
N THR A 209 5.42 9.12 -3.26
CA THR A 209 5.59 8.72 -4.67
C THR A 209 5.45 7.21 -4.87
N VAL A 210 5.95 6.39 -3.94
CA VAL A 210 5.69 4.94 -3.92
C VAL A 210 4.18 4.69 -3.80
N ASN A 211 3.50 5.36 -2.87
CA ASN A 211 2.05 5.25 -2.69
C ASN A 211 1.30 5.59 -3.97
N ALA A 212 1.58 6.75 -4.59
CA ALA A 212 0.95 7.16 -5.85
C ALA A 212 1.13 6.12 -6.94
N SER A 213 2.33 5.56 -7.07
CA SER A 213 2.66 4.55 -8.09
C SER A 213 1.91 3.22 -7.95
N LEU A 214 1.40 2.94 -6.75
CA LEU A 214 0.63 1.74 -6.41
C LEU A 214 -0.88 1.93 -6.54
N MET A 215 -1.37 3.17 -6.47
CA MET A 215 -2.81 3.47 -6.48
C MET A 215 -3.53 2.82 -7.67
N PRO A 216 -3.08 2.96 -8.94
CA PRO A 216 -3.80 2.38 -10.08
C PRO A 216 -3.82 0.85 -10.06
N ILE A 217 -2.76 0.22 -9.54
CA ILE A 217 -2.58 -1.23 -9.51
C ILE A 217 -3.51 -1.84 -8.47
N MET A 218 -3.46 -1.31 -7.25
CA MET A 218 -4.33 -1.75 -6.16
C MET A 218 -5.79 -1.42 -6.44
N ASP A 219 -6.06 -0.31 -7.13
CA ASP A 219 -7.42 0.08 -7.48
C ASP A 219 -8.06 -0.94 -8.44
N ARG A 220 -7.40 -1.25 -9.57
CA ARG A 220 -7.90 -2.26 -10.52
C ARG A 220 -8.06 -3.65 -9.88
N TYR A 221 -7.09 -4.04 -9.05
CA TYR A 221 -7.11 -5.34 -8.36
C TYR A 221 -8.30 -5.48 -7.40
N LEU A 222 -8.48 -4.51 -6.51
CA LEU A 222 -9.57 -4.54 -5.55
C LEU A 222 -10.94 -4.40 -6.24
N ASP A 223 -11.03 -3.61 -7.32
CA ASP A 223 -12.27 -3.41 -8.07
C ASP A 223 -12.71 -4.70 -8.79
N ARG A 224 -11.74 -5.41 -9.39
CA ARG A 224 -11.98 -6.75 -9.95
C ARG A 224 -12.46 -7.73 -8.88
N PHE A 225 -11.83 -7.73 -7.71
CA PHE A 225 -12.17 -8.63 -6.62
C PHE A 225 -13.55 -8.33 -6.01
N GLU A 226 -13.85 -7.06 -5.70
CA GLU A 226 -15.14 -6.64 -5.14
C GLU A 226 -16.31 -7.00 -6.06
N ARG A 227 -16.17 -6.74 -7.37
CA ARG A 227 -17.19 -7.16 -8.35
C ARG A 227 -17.36 -8.68 -8.39
N GLY A 228 -16.27 -9.43 -8.41
CA GLY A 228 -16.33 -10.89 -8.43
C GLY A 228 -17.00 -11.46 -7.18
N VAL A 229 -16.70 -10.94 -5.99
CA VAL A 229 -17.34 -11.35 -4.73
C VAL A 229 -18.85 -11.08 -4.78
N ALA A 230 -19.25 -9.91 -5.30
CA ALA A 230 -20.66 -9.58 -5.48
C ALA A 230 -21.36 -10.51 -6.50
N GLU A 231 -20.71 -10.82 -7.62
CA GLU A 231 -21.20 -11.76 -8.65
C GLU A 231 -21.37 -13.18 -8.11
N LEU A 232 -20.52 -13.62 -7.18
CA LEU A 232 -20.68 -14.90 -6.49
C LEU A 232 -21.90 -14.93 -5.57
N GLY A 233 -22.43 -13.76 -5.16
CA GLY A 233 -23.54 -13.64 -4.21
C GLY A 233 -23.09 -13.57 -2.75
N VAL A 234 -21.80 -13.34 -2.50
CA VAL A 234 -21.24 -13.17 -1.15
C VAL A 234 -21.48 -11.73 -0.68
N LYS A 235 -22.14 -11.56 0.47
CA LYS A 235 -22.51 -10.24 1.04
C LYS A 235 -21.61 -9.80 2.19
N ALA A 236 -20.42 -10.39 2.28
CA ALA A 236 -19.50 -10.21 3.38
C ALA A 236 -18.91 -8.80 3.45
N ALA A 237 -18.58 -8.35 4.66
CA ALA A 237 -17.75 -7.17 4.84
C ALA A 237 -16.31 -7.49 4.46
N LEU A 238 -15.86 -6.94 3.32
CA LEU A 238 -14.48 -7.07 2.89
C LEU A 238 -13.54 -6.12 3.65
N ARG A 239 -12.42 -6.67 4.12
CA ARG A 239 -11.29 -5.95 4.69
C ARG A 239 -9.99 -6.40 4.03
N VAL A 240 -9.02 -5.50 4.04
CA VAL A 240 -7.66 -5.74 3.56
C VAL A 240 -6.70 -5.53 4.71
N MET A 241 -5.81 -6.50 4.91
CA MET A 241 -4.80 -6.50 5.97
C MET A 241 -3.75 -5.42 5.69
N GLN A 242 -3.24 -4.80 6.75
CA GLN A 242 -2.18 -3.79 6.71
C GLN A 242 -0.91 -4.30 7.38
N SER A 243 0.21 -3.63 7.10
CA SER A 243 1.54 -3.91 7.66
C SER A 243 1.59 -3.86 9.19
N ASN A 244 0.66 -3.13 9.83
CA ASN A 244 0.57 -2.95 11.28
C ASN A 244 -0.26 -4.04 12.00
N GLY A 245 -0.75 -5.06 11.27
CA GLY A 245 -1.59 -6.14 11.80
C GLY A 245 -3.08 -5.80 11.90
N GLY A 246 -3.49 -4.58 11.56
CA GLY A 246 -4.89 -4.20 11.46
C GLY A 246 -5.48 -4.47 10.07
N ALA A 247 -6.81 -4.43 9.95
CA ALA A 247 -7.51 -4.58 8.68
C ALA A 247 -8.44 -3.39 8.39
N VAL A 248 -8.44 -2.91 7.14
CA VAL A 248 -9.17 -1.70 6.71
C VAL A 248 -10.07 -1.97 5.51
N THR A 249 -10.94 -1.03 5.17
CA THR A 249 -11.79 -1.15 3.97
C THR A 249 -10.96 -1.05 2.68
N PRO A 250 -11.40 -1.67 1.58
CA PRO A 250 -10.80 -1.49 0.25
C PRO A 250 -10.68 -0.01 -0.14
N GLY A 251 -11.70 0.80 0.16
CA GLY A 251 -11.67 2.25 -0.09
C GLY A 251 -10.53 2.98 0.62
N THR A 252 -10.11 2.54 1.81
CA THR A 252 -8.93 3.08 2.49
C THR A 252 -7.64 2.67 1.78
N VAL A 253 -7.53 1.40 1.38
CA VAL A 253 -6.36 0.90 0.62
C VAL A 253 -6.21 1.62 -0.72
N ARG A 254 -7.30 1.95 -1.41
CA ARG A 254 -7.25 2.72 -2.67
C ARG A 254 -6.59 4.09 -2.51
N ARG A 255 -6.65 4.69 -1.31
CA ARG A 255 -6.04 5.99 -1.01
C ARG A 255 -4.58 5.85 -0.56
N VAL A 256 -4.31 4.86 0.29
CA VAL A 256 -3.00 4.66 0.92
C VAL A 256 -2.53 3.20 0.76
N PRO A 257 -2.31 2.71 -0.48
CA PRO A 257 -1.94 1.32 -0.73
C PRO A 257 -0.59 0.93 -0.13
N VAL A 258 0.30 1.88 0.14
CA VAL A 258 1.63 1.62 0.72
C VAL A 258 1.54 0.88 2.06
N ASN A 259 0.45 1.05 2.82
CA ASN A 259 0.23 0.37 4.10
C ASN A 259 -0.11 -1.12 3.96
N THR A 260 -0.27 -1.64 2.74
CA THR A 260 -0.51 -3.07 2.49
C THR A 260 0.77 -3.88 2.28
N PHE A 261 1.93 -3.20 2.29
CA PHE A 261 3.21 -3.88 2.26
C PHE A 261 3.34 -4.88 3.40
N PHE A 262 3.74 -6.11 3.07
CA PHE A 262 3.87 -7.20 4.06
C PHE A 262 2.56 -7.52 4.81
N SER A 263 1.40 -7.25 4.20
CA SER A 263 0.11 -7.57 4.81
C SER A 263 -0.10 -9.06 5.06
N GLY A 264 0.37 -9.94 4.16
CA GLY A 264 0.36 -11.40 4.37
C GLY A 264 1.16 -11.82 5.63
N PRO A 265 2.47 -11.51 5.70
CA PRO A 265 3.28 -11.77 6.89
C PRO A 265 2.72 -11.16 8.18
N ALA A 266 2.16 -9.94 8.12
CA ALA A 266 1.52 -9.33 9.27
C ALA A 266 0.32 -10.15 9.78
N GLY A 267 -0.48 -10.72 8.87
CA GLY A 267 -1.55 -11.65 9.21
C GLY A 267 -1.04 -12.92 9.91
N GLY A 268 0.07 -13.49 9.43
CA GLY A 268 0.74 -14.62 10.07
C GLY A 268 1.21 -14.30 11.50
N VAL A 269 1.82 -13.14 11.70
CA VAL A 269 2.24 -12.66 13.02
C VAL A 269 1.05 -12.47 13.97
N VAL A 270 -0.04 -11.87 13.50
CA VAL A 270 -1.29 -11.72 14.29
C VAL A 270 -1.85 -13.09 14.66
N GLY A 271 -1.82 -14.05 13.73
CA GLY A 271 -2.19 -15.44 14.01
C GLY A 271 -1.32 -16.08 15.10
N CYS A 272 0.00 -15.86 15.06
CA CYS A 272 0.92 -16.33 16.10
C CYS A 272 0.62 -15.72 17.47
N VAL A 273 0.29 -14.42 17.55
CA VAL A 273 -0.12 -13.76 18.80
C VAL A 273 -1.41 -14.37 19.35
N GLY A 274 -2.40 -14.60 18.47
CA GLY A 274 -3.65 -15.26 18.85
C GLY A 274 -3.40 -16.66 19.43
N LEU A 275 -2.62 -17.48 18.73
CA LEU A 275 -2.24 -18.82 19.20
C LEU A 275 -1.41 -18.76 20.50
N GLY A 276 -0.48 -17.81 20.62
CA GLY A 276 0.30 -17.59 21.83
C GLY A 276 -0.58 -17.32 23.05
N THR A 277 -1.59 -16.46 22.88
CA THR A 277 -2.57 -16.14 23.92
C THR A 277 -3.33 -17.38 24.39
N GLU A 278 -3.79 -18.22 23.45
CA GLU A 278 -4.50 -19.47 23.79
C GLU A 278 -3.60 -20.49 24.51
N LEU A 279 -2.30 -20.52 24.17
CA LEU A 279 -1.33 -21.42 24.77
C LEU A 279 -0.67 -20.86 26.05
N GLY A 280 -0.92 -19.60 26.41
CA GLY A 280 -0.23 -18.91 27.50
C GLY A 280 1.27 -18.69 27.23
N ILE A 281 1.64 -18.46 25.96
CA ILE A 281 3.01 -18.21 25.51
C ILE A 281 3.09 -16.80 24.91
N ASP A 282 3.71 -15.90 25.66
CA ASP A 282 3.80 -14.48 25.29
C ASP A 282 5.08 -14.13 24.51
N ASP A 283 6.10 -14.99 24.59
CA ASP A 283 7.38 -14.83 23.90
C ASP A 283 7.51 -15.85 22.77
N LEU A 284 7.46 -15.37 21.52
CA LEU A 284 7.44 -16.21 20.32
C LEU A 284 8.33 -15.62 19.22
N ILE A 285 8.82 -16.49 18.34
CA ILE A 285 9.41 -16.08 17.07
C ILE A 285 8.55 -16.69 15.97
N SER A 286 7.88 -15.84 15.21
CA SER A 286 7.24 -16.25 13.96
C SER A 286 8.31 -16.43 12.89
N PHE A 287 8.21 -17.51 12.13
CA PHE A 287 9.15 -17.86 11.08
C PHE A 287 8.37 -18.46 9.91
N ASP A 288 8.19 -17.67 8.86
CA ASP A 288 7.45 -18.04 7.65
C ASP A 288 8.41 -18.12 6.45
N VAL A 289 8.41 -19.27 5.76
CA VAL A 289 9.26 -19.53 4.60
C VAL A 289 8.38 -19.79 3.40
N GLY A 290 8.35 -18.84 2.48
CA GLY A 290 7.71 -18.97 1.18
C GLY A 290 8.69 -19.40 0.08
N GLY A 291 8.19 -19.43 -1.16
CA GLY A 291 9.02 -19.73 -2.34
C GLY A 291 9.97 -18.58 -2.75
N THR A 292 9.71 -17.36 -2.29
CA THR A 292 10.45 -16.14 -2.72
C THR A 292 11.09 -15.40 -1.54
N SER A 293 10.50 -15.45 -0.35
CA SER A 293 10.95 -14.72 0.84
C SER A 293 10.91 -15.59 2.09
N THR A 294 11.61 -15.12 3.12
CA THR A 294 11.49 -15.61 4.48
C THR A 294 11.21 -14.42 5.38
N ASP A 295 10.13 -14.51 6.14
CA ASP A 295 9.63 -13.45 7.00
C ASP A 295 9.73 -13.90 8.47
N VAL A 296 10.38 -13.07 9.30
CA VAL A 296 10.66 -13.37 10.70
C VAL A 296 10.24 -12.20 11.57
N CYS A 297 9.47 -12.45 12.63
CA CYS A 297 9.10 -11.44 13.61
C CYS A 297 9.22 -11.98 15.03
N LEU A 298 9.89 -11.20 15.89
CA LEU A 298 9.94 -11.40 17.33
C LEU A 298 8.67 -10.84 17.95
N ILE A 299 7.99 -11.67 18.74
CA ILE A 299 6.86 -11.30 19.59
C ILE A 299 7.37 -11.43 21.02
N ARG A 300 7.21 -10.37 21.80
CA ARG A 300 7.68 -10.32 23.18
C ARG A 300 6.57 -9.75 24.06
N ASP A 301 6.32 -10.38 25.20
CA ASP A 301 5.23 -9.98 26.11
C ASP A 301 3.87 -9.86 25.37
N GLY A 302 3.62 -10.75 24.39
CA GLY A 302 2.41 -10.76 23.56
C GLY A 302 2.39 -9.69 22.45
N GLU A 303 3.40 -8.82 22.37
CA GLU A 303 3.47 -7.70 21.43
C GLU A 303 4.47 -7.95 20.29
N PRO A 304 4.03 -7.86 19.01
CA PRO A 304 4.94 -7.94 17.87
C PRO A 304 5.91 -6.76 17.81
N ALA A 305 7.18 -7.04 17.48
CA ALA A 305 8.16 -6.00 17.20
C ALA A 305 7.76 -5.16 15.97
N LYS A 306 7.64 -3.84 16.16
CA LYS A 306 7.26 -2.88 15.11
C LYS A 306 8.49 -2.13 14.59
N LYS A 307 8.42 -1.71 13.33
CA LYS A 307 9.48 -0.94 12.67
C LYS A 307 8.88 0.16 11.79
N ASP A 308 9.17 1.41 12.12
CA ASP A 308 8.57 2.58 11.48
C ASP A 308 9.19 2.93 10.12
N LEU A 309 10.36 2.38 9.80
CA LEU A 309 11.08 2.65 8.56
C LEU A 309 11.56 1.35 7.92
N ARG A 310 11.11 1.10 6.69
CA ARG A 310 11.55 -0.02 5.85
C ARG A 310 12.17 0.49 4.57
N GLU A 311 12.93 -0.38 3.90
CA GLU A 311 13.47 -0.10 2.57
C GLU A 311 12.75 -1.01 1.56
N MET A 312 12.19 -0.42 0.51
CA MET A 312 11.48 -1.11 -0.56
C MET A 312 12.13 -0.77 -1.90
N SER A 313 12.80 -1.73 -2.52
CA SER A 313 13.59 -1.52 -3.74
C SER A 313 14.56 -0.32 -3.65
N GLY A 314 15.19 -0.12 -2.48
CA GLY A 314 16.11 0.99 -2.23
C GLY A 314 15.46 2.31 -1.78
N PHE A 315 14.12 2.36 -1.65
CA PHE A 315 13.41 3.55 -1.17
C PHE A 315 13.01 3.42 0.30
N PRO A 316 13.23 4.45 1.13
CA PRO A 316 12.65 4.48 2.45
C PRO A 316 11.13 4.59 2.35
N VAL A 317 10.44 3.67 3.02
CA VAL A 317 9.00 3.66 3.14
C VAL A 317 8.65 3.63 4.63
N ARG A 318 7.79 4.56 5.03
CA ARG A 318 7.22 4.63 6.39
C ARG A 318 5.74 4.27 6.30
N THR A 319 5.30 3.31 7.11
CA THR A 319 3.94 2.75 7.17
C THR A 319 3.56 2.43 8.60
#